data_AF-A0A948UEX7-F1
#
_entry.id   AF-A0A948UEX7-F1
#
_cell.length_a   1.000
_cell.length_b   1.000
_cell.length_c   1.000
_cell.angle_alpha   90.00
_cell.angle_beta   90.00
_cell.angle_gamma   90.00
#
_symmetry.space_group_name_H-M   'P 1'
#
loop_
_entity.id
_entity.type
_entity.pdbx_description
1 polymer ?
#
loop_
_entity_poly.entity_id
_entity_poly.type
_entity_poly.pdbx_seq_one_letter_code
_entity_poly.pdbx_strand_id
1 'polypeptide(L)' 'MKRKVKTSLHAILSDPNLGKALKDELVGLKSVQVSRFRIIYRVIKKKEIEIIAIGPRQRIYEETFRIVKTKKT' A
#
# COMPACT_ATOMS: atom_id res chain seq x y z
N MET A 1 -1.63 3.22 17.12
CA MET A 1 -1.35 3.19 15.66
C MET A 1 -0.35 2.11 15.28
N LYS A 2 0.90 2.19 15.74
CA LYS A 2 2.02 1.31 15.33
C LYS A 2 1.70 -0.19 15.41
N ARG A 3 1.03 -0.66 16.48
CA ARG A 3 0.62 -2.07 16.64
C ARG A 3 -0.30 -2.56 15.51
N LYS A 4 -1.33 -1.77 15.14
CA LYS A 4 -2.28 -2.14 14.08
C LYS A 4 -1.61 -2.21 12.71
N VAL A 5 -0.69 -1.28 12.44
CA VAL A 5 0.11 -1.27 11.22
C VAL A 5 0.99 -2.52 11.19
N LYS A 6 1.74 -2.82 12.27
CA LYS A 6 2.60 -4.01 12.35
C LYS A 6 1.82 -5.32 12.09
N THR A 7 0.67 -5.49 12.74
CA THR A 7 -0.20 -6.66 12.51
C THR A 7 -0.64 -6.75 11.05
N SER A 8 -0.99 -5.61 10.43
CA SER A 8 -1.41 -5.59 9.03
C SER A 8 -0.25 -5.92 8.08
N LEU A 9 0.98 -5.50 8.40
CA LEU A 9 2.16 -5.87 7.62
C LEU A 9 2.43 -7.38 7.68
N HIS A 10 2.30 -8.00 8.86
CA HIS A 10 2.42 -9.47 8.97
C HIS A 10 1.32 -10.19 8.17
N ALA A 11 0.09 -9.65 8.17
CA ALA A 11 -1.00 -10.21 7.36
C ALA A 11 -0.70 -10.11 5.86
N ILE A 12 -0.20 -8.96 5.37
CA ILE A 12 0.21 -8.80 3.96
C ILE A 12 1.37 -9.74 3.60
N LEU A 13 2.35 -9.94 4.48
CA LEU A 13 3.45 -10.87 4.23
C LEU A 13 2.99 -12.32 4.16
N SER A 14 1.94 -12.67 4.90
CA SER A 14 1.35 -14.02 4.91
C SER A 14 0.48 -14.25 3.68
N ASP A 15 -0.32 -13.25 3.30
CA ASP A 15 -1.12 -13.23 2.08
C ASP A 15 -0.98 -11.89 1.35
N PRO A 16 -0.10 -11.82 0.32
CA PRO A 16 0.08 -10.61 -0.47
C PRO A 16 -1.16 -10.19 -1.27
N ASN A 17 -2.18 -11.07 -1.40
CA ASN A 17 -3.43 -10.78 -2.10
C ASN A 17 -4.51 -10.12 -1.24
N LEU A 18 -4.27 -9.98 0.06
CA LEU A 18 -5.17 -9.32 1.02
C LEU A 18 -5.62 -7.91 0.59
N GLY A 19 -4.73 -7.16 -0.07
CA GLY A 19 -5.01 -5.82 -0.56
C GLY A 19 -5.77 -5.79 -1.88
N LYS A 20 -6.69 -4.83 -2.02
CA LYS A 20 -7.41 -4.55 -3.26
C LYS A 20 -6.44 -4.00 -4.30
N ALA A 21 -6.43 -4.58 -5.49
CA ALA A 21 -5.69 -4.02 -6.63
C ALA A 21 -6.21 -2.63 -6.98
N LEU A 22 -5.28 -1.70 -7.20
CA LEU A 22 -5.60 -0.35 -7.67
C LEU A 22 -5.65 -0.30 -9.19
N LYS A 23 -6.29 0.75 -9.70
CA LYS A 23 -6.55 0.97 -11.12
C LYS A 23 -5.88 2.26 -11.59
N ASP A 24 -6.07 2.58 -12.86
CA ASP A 24 -5.62 3.81 -13.51
C ASP A 24 -4.11 4.03 -13.33
N GLU A 25 -3.68 5.20 -12.88
CA GLU A 25 -2.26 5.54 -12.72
C GLU A 25 -1.57 4.78 -11.57
N LEU A 26 -2.34 4.05 -10.77
CA LEU A 26 -1.87 3.24 -9.65
C LEU A 26 -1.92 1.73 -9.93
N VAL A 27 -2.12 1.32 -11.19
CA VAL A 27 -2.02 -0.09 -11.61
C VAL A 27 -0.70 -0.69 -11.15
N GLY A 28 -0.77 -1.94 -10.65
CA GLY A 28 0.37 -2.65 -10.07
C GLY A 28 0.54 -2.42 -8.56
N LEU A 29 -0.19 -1.48 -7.97
CA LEU A 29 -0.25 -1.29 -6.53
C LEU A 29 -1.50 -1.96 -5.92
N LYS A 30 -1.44 -2.23 -4.62
CA LYS A 30 -2.52 -2.77 -3.80
C LYS A 30 -2.76 -1.88 -2.59
N SER A 31 -3.99 -1.90 -2.07
CA SER A 31 -4.40 -1.14 -0.90
C SER A 31 -5.09 -2.02 0.14
N VAL A 32 -4.66 -1.93 1.40
CA VAL A 32 -5.36 -2.54 2.54
C VAL A 32 -5.74 -1.48 3.57
N GLN A 33 -6.94 -1.61 4.15
CA GLN A 33 -7.41 -0.71 5.19
C GLN A 33 -6.89 -1.15 6.56
N VAL A 34 -6.37 -0.18 7.31
CA VAL A 34 -5.91 -0.36 8.70
C VAL A 34 -6.57 0.72 9.55
N SER A 35 -7.71 0.39 10.15
CA SER A 35 -8.52 1.35 10.89
C SER A 35 -8.90 2.55 10.01
N ARG A 36 -8.45 3.77 10.33
CA ARG A 36 -8.71 5.01 9.56
C ARG A 36 -7.69 5.29 8.45
N PHE A 37 -6.71 4.40 8.27
CA PHE A 37 -5.59 4.56 7.36
C PHE A 37 -5.62 3.48 6.27
N ARG A 38 -4.86 3.70 5.20
CA ARG A 38 -4.59 2.70 4.18
C ARG A 38 -3.08 2.53 4.03
N ILE A 39 -2.67 1.28 3.82
CA ILE A 39 -1.31 0.94 3.40
C ILE A 39 -1.37 0.69 1.90
N ILE A 40 -0.54 1.40 1.15
CA ILE A 40 -0.34 1.18 -0.28
C ILE A 40 0.98 0.46 -0.48
N TYR A 41 0.94 -0.66 -1.18
CA TYR A 41 2.10 -1.53 -1.37
C TYR A 41 2.09 -2.19 -2.74
N ARG A 42 3.23 -2.75 -3.15
CA ARG A 42 3.33 -3.71 -4.26
C ARG A 42 4.10 -4.95 -3.83
N VAL A 43 3.86 -6.05 -4.52
CA VAL A 43 4.58 -7.32 -4.31
C VAL A 43 5.79 -7.30 -5.24
N ILE A 44 7.00 -7.41 -4.68
CA ILE A 44 8.24 -7.44 -5.46
C ILE A 44 8.61 -8.88 -5.80
N LYS A 45 8.59 -9.77 -4.79
CA LYS A 45 8.83 -11.20 -4.93
C LYS A 45 8.08 -11.98 -3.85
N LYS A 46 8.17 -13.31 -3.88
CA LYS A 46 7.52 -14.19 -2.88
C LYS A 46 7.96 -13.77 -1.48
N LYS A 47 7.01 -13.34 -0.64
CA LYS A 47 7.21 -12.80 0.73
C LYS A 47 7.97 -11.47 0.83
N GLU A 48 8.08 -10.70 -0.25
CA GLU A 48 8.64 -9.35 -0.20
C GLU A 48 7.67 -8.33 -0.78
N ILE A 49 7.42 -7.29 0.01
CA ILE A 49 6.55 -6.18 -0.36
C ILE A 49 7.31 -4.87 -0.23
N GLU A 50 7.03 -3.94 -1.13
CA GLU A 50 7.45 -2.55 -1.00
C GLU A 50 6.25 -1.72 -0.53
N ILE A 51 6.42 -0.98 0.55
CA ILE A 51 5.44 -0.02 1.03
C ILE A 51 5.69 1.30 0.31
N ILE A 52 4.69 1.80 -0.40
CA ILE A 52 4.77 3.08 -1.11
C ILE A 52 4.31 4.23 -0.21
N ALA A 53 3.21 4.03 0.51
CA ALA A 53 2.66 5.06 1.39
C ALA A 53 1.73 4.47 2.47
N ILE A 54 1.63 5.17 3.61
CA ILE A 54 0.65 4.87 4.66
C ILE A 54 -0.01 6.18 5.09
N GLY A 55 -1.33 6.28 5.00
CA GLY A 55 -2.01 7.54 5.27
C GLY A 55 -3.53 7.47 5.30
N PRO A 56 -4.21 8.59 5.61
CA PRO A 56 -5.66 8.67 5.66
C PRO A 56 -6.27 8.50 4.26
N ARG A 57 -7.45 7.85 4.18
CA ARG A 57 -8.11 7.54 2.89
C ARG A 57 -8.30 8.77 2.00
N GLN A 58 -8.56 9.93 2.57
CA GLN A 58 -8.87 11.16 1.83
C GLN A 58 -7.70 11.63 0.95
N ARG A 59 -6.44 11.36 1.33
CA ARG A 59 -5.25 11.93 0.68
C ARG A 59 -4.29 10.89 0.13
N ILE A 60 -4.35 9.65 0.63
CA ILE A 60 -3.36 8.62 0.35
C ILE A 60 -3.18 8.30 -1.14
N TYR A 61 -4.25 8.42 -1.95
CA TYR A 61 -4.19 8.13 -3.37
C TYR A 61 -3.45 9.20 -4.16
N GLU A 62 -3.77 10.47 -3.90
CA GLU A 62 -3.04 11.60 -4.51
C GLU A 62 -1.57 11.63 -4.06
N GLU A 63 -1.32 11.39 -2.78
CA GLU A 63 0.04 11.32 -2.23
C GLU A 63 0.84 10.19 -2.89
N THR A 64 0.25 8.99 -3.01
CA THR A 64 0.87 7.86 -3.71
C THR A 64 1.15 8.19 -5.17
N PHE A 65 0.20 8.81 -5.87
CA PHE A 65 0.37 9.20 -7.26
C PHE A 65 1.56 10.15 -7.43
N ARG A 66 1.69 11.17 -6.57
CA ARG A 66 2.84 12.09 -6.58
C ARG A 66 4.17 11.34 -6.37
N ILE A 67 4.23 10.44 -5.39
CA ILE A 67 5.43 9.63 -5.10
C ILE A 67 5.84 8.78 -6.32
N VAL A 68 4.88 8.09 -6.94
CA VAL A 68 5.15 7.20 -8.08
C VAL A 68 5.53 7.99 -9.32
N LYS A 69 4.91 9.16 -9.55
CA LYS A 69 5.24 10.03 -10.68
C LYS A 69 6.66 10.59 -10.56
N THR A 70 7.07 11.04 -9.37
CA THR A 70 8.43 11.58 -9.16
C THR A 70 9.52 10.52 -9.30
N LYS A 71 9.25 9.25 -8.95
CA LYS A 71 10.21 8.15 -9.11
C LYS A 71 10.40 7.67 -10.55
N LYS A 72 9.54 8.08 -11.49
CA LYS A 72 9.63 7.69 -12.92
C LYS A 72 10.52 8.61 -13.76
N THR A 73 10.94 9.74 -13.20
CA THR A 73 11.85 10.72 -13.83
C THR A 73 13.25 10.52 -13.27
#